data_AF-A0AAD4Q677-F1
#
_entry.id   AF-A0AAD4Q677-F1
#
_cell.length_a   1.000
_cell.length_b   1.000
_cell.length_c   1.000
_cell.angle_alpha   90.00
_cell.angle_beta   90.00
_cell.angle_gamma   90.00
#
_symmetry.space_group_name_H-M   'P 1'
#
loop_
_entity.id
_entity.type
_entity.pdbx_description
1 polymer ?
#
loop_
_entity_poly.entity_id
_entity_poly.type
_entity_poly.pdbx_seq_one_letter_code
_entity_poly.pdbx_strand_id
1 'polypeptide(L)'
;MTDHVHIPSTSRLSSPVPELFLMSSRTVDPSQRLRIAIGLTALKFKPPEQSIQSYTLELRHHFRHSAPWSGQSEECDAWRDRVVALEAELQTTRAAASSEHIELLALKSISAQKSQVPEPSTSASKKKGKPPKKPCRTSDPKKAHVLGVCLPSKRKTPEPCASQPPSPPPRRINRGLFSSLHALDAAVSAAATTTASSPPDAALVAAATIRCIDVLHGLLVRATSSPTLAAPLDPTPREALNGIERTLPHVLRTAMSTLDGADVDPSSAAGLRWHAKPTEGHDPAQGPANDTISALDLVLGHAATSLLVPAIRAIVPCTLAKTEHILSSRSSKGGESADGADLLGVVSAALEALPGWPYIALHDRVALEAVRALTSLVVDQPSQQQGEAQRVHRLARKDALHFLCDAALLSLRRTAPAVAPPGSAGEMLGSALEAALGELALALSAREGGSGLDTVEEQRVLVVLERAWSVGRRVGSIGGDAGGDERMEAGQSDVHDQCVDATMTDVDGEDRDQRRGSDAELTADGS
;
A
#
# COMPACT_ATOMS: atom_id res chain seq x y z
N MET A 1 -18.97 48.38 -39.93
CA MET A 1 -18.61 49.19 -38.76
C MET A 1 -18.63 48.25 -37.58
N THR A 2 -17.51 47.59 -37.35
CA THR A 2 -17.29 46.62 -36.28
C THR A 2 -15.90 46.93 -35.76
N ASP A 3 -15.85 47.59 -34.61
CA ASP A 3 -14.62 48.08 -34.00
C ASP A 3 -13.80 46.90 -33.48
N HIS A 4 -12.63 46.71 -34.08
CA HIS A 4 -11.60 45.81 -33.59
C HIS A 4 -10.92 46.46 -32.39
N VAL A 5 -11.20 45.93 -31.19
CA VAL A 5 -10.47 46.25 -29.97
C VAL A 5 -9.09 45.57 -30.06
N HIS A 6 -8.07 46.38 -30.30
CA HIS A 6 -6.67 45.97 -30.27
C HIS A 6 -6.20 45.88 -28.81
N ILE A 7 -5.98 44.67 -28.31
CA ILE A 7 -5.33 44.44 -27.01
C ILE A 7 -3.81 44.50 -27.25
N PRO A 8 -3.04 45.33 -26.51
CA PRO A 8 -1.61 45.46 -26.72
C PRO A 8 -0.87 44.27 -26.11
N SER A 9 -0.05 43.63 -26.93
CA SER A 9 0.92 42.60 -26.55
C SER A 9 1.94 43.18 -25.57
N THR A 10 1.88 42.75 -24.31
CA THR A 10 2.91 43.05 -23.32
C THR A 10 4.09 42.08 -23.50
N SER A 11 5.19 42.65 -23.99
CA SER A 11 6.51 42.04 -24.07
C SER A 11 6.96 41.59 -22.68
N ARG A 12 7.00 40.27 -22.45
CA ARG A 12 7.58 39.69 -21.23
C ARG A 12 9.09 39.84 -21.28
N LEU A 13 9.60 40.68 -20.39
CA LEU A 13 11.00 40.78 -20.01
C LEU A 13 11.51 39.40 -19.55
N SER A 14 12.52 38.91 -20.26
CA SER A 14 13.36 37.78 -19.90
C SER A 14 14.16 38.13 -18.64
N SER A 15 13.73 37.60 -17.50
CA SER A 15 14.52 37.55 -16.27
C SER A 15 15.33 36.25 -16.24
N PRO A 16 16.64 36.29 -15.92
CA PRO A 16 17.44 35.08 -15.75
C PRO A 16 17.02 34.39 -14.45
N VAL A 17 16.45 33.19 -14.57
CA VAL A 17 16.14 32.33 -13.42
C VAL A 17 17.46 31.82 -12.83
N PRO A 18 17.69 31.97 -11.51
CA PRO A 18 18.90 31.46 -10.87
C PRO A 18 18.85 29.93 -10.80
N GLU A 19 19.87 29.33 -11.41
CA GLU A 19 20.16 27.90 -11.47
C GLU A 19 20.72 27.39 -10.13
N LEU A 20 19.92 27.41 -9.06
CA LEU A 20 20.31 26.79 -7.78
C LEU A 20 19.07 26.28 -7.05
N PHE A 21 18.78 24.98 -7.18
CA PHE A 21 18.43 24.04 -6.09
C PHE A 21 18.00 22.67 -6.68
N LEU A 22 18.98 21.90 -7.14
CA LEU A 22 18.86 20.45 -7.38
C LEU A 22 19.44 19.69 -6.19
N MET A 23 18.83 19.79 -5.01
CA MET A 23 19.00 18.74 -3.99
C MET A 23 18.07 17.58 -4.35
N SER A 24 18.49 16.89 -5.41
CA SER A 24 17.84 15.70 -5.95
C SER A 24 17.60 14.67 -4.86
N SER A 25 16.37 14.17 -4.83
CA SER A 25 16.01 12.85 -4.34
C SER A 25 17.00 11.83 -4.90
N ARG A 26 18.06 11.53 -4.14
CA ARG A 26 19.03 10.51 -4.54
C ARG A 26 18.31 9.18 -4.51
N THR A 27 17.91 8.74 -5.69
CA THR A 27 17.61 7.34 -5.96
C THR A 27 18.76 6.53 -5.39
N VAL A 28 18.46 5.56 -4.52
CA VAL A 28 19.47 4.66 -4.00
C VAL A 28 20.06 3.92 -5.20
N ASP A 29 21.26 4.33 -5.58
CA ASP A 29 22.01 3.81 -6.72
C ASP A 29 21.97 2.27 -6.69
N PRO A 30 21.80 1.55 -7.81
CA PRO A 30 21.86 0.09 -7.84
C PRO A 30 23.05 -0.49 -7.06
N SER A 31 24.19 0.22 -7.07
CA SER A 31 25.37 -0.13 -6.28
C SER A 31 25.14 0.00 -4.76
N GLN A 32 24.40 1.01 -4.29
CA GLN A 32 23.99 1.10 -2.89
C GLN A 32 23.02 -0.01 -2.50
N ARG A 33 22.08 -0.40 -3.37
CA ARG A 33 21.18 -1.55 -3.12
C ARG A 33 21.95 -2.86 -2.99
N LEU A 34 22.93 -3.08 -3.87
CA LEU A 34 23.80 -4.26 -3.79
C LEU A 34 24.63 -4.26 -2.49
N ARG A 35 25.14 -3.10 -2.06
CA ARG A 35 25.86 -2.96 -0.78
C ARG A 35 24.97 -3.24 0.43
N ILE A 36 23.72 -2.77 0.41
CA ILE A 36 22.74 -3.08 1.47
C ILE A 36 22.49 -4.58 1.50
N ALA A 37 22.29 -5.22 0.35
CA ALA A 37 22.09 -6.67 0.26
C ALA A 37 23.30 -7.47 0.77
N ILE A 38 24.52 -7.05 0.42
CA ILE A 38 25.76 -7.65 0.92
C ILE A 38 25.89 -7.47 2.44
N GLY A 39 25.61 -6.27 2.96
CA GLY A 39 25.64 -5.98 4.40
C GLY A 39 24.63 -6.82 5.20
N LEU A 40 23.39 -6.93 4.70
CA LEU A 40 22.36 -7.78 5.32
C LEU A 40 22.70 -9.27 5.24
N THR A 41 23.35 -9.70 4.15
CA THR A 41 23.79 -11.10 4.01
C THR A 41 24.95 -11.40 4.94
N ALA A 42 25.93 -10.50 5.05
CA ALA A 42 27.05 -10.64 5.96
C ALA A 42 26.59 -10.68 7.43
N LEU A 43 25.57 -9.90 7.81
CA LEU A 43 24.98 -9.95 9.15
C LEU A 43 24.44 -11.35 9.54
N LYS A 44 24.09 -12.21 8.58
CA LYS A 44 23.72 -13.61 8.86
C LYS A 44 24.88 -14.48 9.30
N PHE A 45 26.11 -14.07 8.99
CA PHE A 45 27.35 -14.76 9.33
C PHE A 45 28.10 -14.08 10.49
N LYS A 46 27.43 -13.20 11.24
CA LYS A 46 28.00 -12.55 12.42
C LYS A 46 28.43 -13.62 13.46
N PRO A 47 29.68 -13.61 13.94
CA PRO A 47 30.10 -14.47 15.05
C PRO A 47 29.23 -14.24 16.30
N PRO A 48 28.84 -15.29 17.04
CA PRO A 48 27.93 -15.16 18.17
C PRO A 48 28.51 -14.30 19.32
N GLU A 49 29.83 -14.22 19.45
CA GLU A 49 30.53 -13.45 20.48
C GLU A 49 30.58 -11.95 20.18
N GLN A 50 30.42 -11.54 18.92
CA GLN A 50 30.62 -10.18 18.49
C GLN A 50 29.30 -9.40 18.52
N SER A 51 29.30 -8.14 19.00
CA SER A 51 28.08 -7.33 18.97
C SER A 51 27.69 -6.93 17.53
N ILE A 52 26.40 -6.63 17.29
CA ILE A 52 25.94 -6.17 15.96
C ILE A 52 26.62 -4.86 15.58
N GLN A 53 26.88 -3.98 16.56
CA GLN A 53 27.53 -2.69 16.33
C GLN A 53 28.99 -2.87 15.92
N SER A 54 29.76 -3.71 16.62
CA SER A 54 31.16 -3.97 16.26
C SER A 54 31.28 -4.68 14.90
N TYR A 55 30.40 -5.64 14.61
CA TYR A 55 30.37 -6.28 13.29
C TYR A 55 29.96 -5.32 12.16
N THR A 56 29.04 -4.39 12.41
CA THR A 56 28.66 -3.37 11.42
C THR A 56 29.81 -2.39 11.15
N LEU A 57 30.60 -2.05 12.16
CA LEU A 57 31.81 -1.24 12.00
C LEU A 57 32.88 -1.99 11.20
N GLU A 58 33.04 -3.29 11.43
CA GLU A 58 33.93 -4.17 10.68
C GLU A 58 33.51 -4.28 9.21
N LEU A 59 32.22 -4.49 8.92
CA LEU A 59 31.70 -4.46 7.55
C LEU A 59 31.95 -3.11 6.88
N ARG A 60 31.69 -2.00 7.59
CA ARG A 60 32.00 -0.65 7.08
C ARG A 60 33.49 -0.46 6.82
N HIS A 61 34.36 -1.14 7.56
CA HIS A 61 35.80 -1.09 7.40
C HIS A 61 36.28 -1.90 6.19
N HIS A 62 35.80 -3.14 6.02
CA HIS A 62 36.17 -4.00 4.88
C HIS A 62 35.59 -3.54 3.55
N PHE A 63 34.41 -2.92 3.58
CA PHE A 63 33.75 -2.36 2.40
C PHE A 63 33.93 -0.83 2.31
N ARG A 64 35.03 -0.27 2.84
CA ARG A 64 35.35 1.15 2.65
C ARG A 64 35.43 1.45 1.15
N HIS A 65 34.77 2.52 0.76
CA HIS A 65 34.87 3.08 -0.59
C HIS A 65 36.34 3.20 -0.95
N SER A 66 36.71 2.60 -2.08
CA SER A 66 38.00 2.67 -2.73
C SER A 66 38.42 4.14 -2.94
N ALA A 67 38.98 4.74 -1.89
CA ALA A 67 39.94 5.81 -1.99
C ALA A 67 41.32 5.16 -1.75
N PRO A 68 42.31 5.39 -2.63
CA PRO A 68 43.59 4.69 -2.56
C PRO A 68 44.45 5.31 -1.47
N TRP A 69 44.30 4.86 -0.22
CA TRP A 69 45.22 5.24 0.86
C TRP A 69 46.15 4.08 1.17
N SER A 70 47.31 4.13 0.54
CA SER A 70 48.53 3.47 0.99
C SER A 70 48.90 3.96 2.39
N GLY A 71 48.99 3.05 3.37
CA GLY A 71 49.92 3.24 4.50
C GLY A 71 49.40 3.28 5.94
N GLN A 72 48.19 2.84 6.26
CA GLN A 72 47.74 2.76 7.68
C GLN A 72 47.15 1.39 8.03
N SER A 73 48.01 0.38 8.21
CA SER A 73 47.59 -0.96 8.65
C SER A 73 47.61 -1.11 10.18
N GLU A 74 48.46 -0.39 10.92
CA GLU A 74 48.60 -0.60 12.38
C GLU A 74 47.54 0.15 13.22
N GLU A 75 47.09 1.33 12.79
CA GLU A 75 46.00 2.05 13.48
C GLU A 75 44.65 1.32 13.38
N CYS A 76 44.48 0.42 12.40
CA CYS A 76 43.26 -0.35 12.21
C CYS A 76 43.09 -1.52 13.19
N ASP A 77 44.18 -2.03 13.76
CA ASP A 77 44.11 -3.07 14.80
C ASP A 77 43.88 -2.44 16.19
N ALA A 78 44.45 -1.26 16.44
CA ALA A 78 44.35 -0.57 17.73
C ALA A 78 42.91 -0.20 18.14
N TRP A 79 42.05 0.21 17.20
CA TRP A 79 40.64 0.49 17.52
C TRP A 79 39.83 -0.80 17.73
N ARG A 80 40.18 -1.89 17.03
CA ARG A 80 39.56 -3.21 17.22
C ARG A 80 39.82 -3.73 18.64
N ASP A 81 41.07 -3.70 19.06
CA ASP A 81 41.45 -4.11 20.42
C ASP A 81 40.77 -3.24 21.48
N ARG A 82 40.64 -1.94 21.21
CA ARG A 82 39.94 -1.01 22.12
C ARG A 82 38.45 -1.28 22.21
N VAL A 83 37.77 -1.58 21.11
CA VAL A 83 36.33 -1.91 21.11
C VAL A 83 36.09 -3.24 21.82
N VAL A 84 36.93 -4.26 21.58
CA VAL A 84 36.84 -5.55 22.27
C VAL A 84 37.10 -5.39 23.77
N ALA A 85 38.08 -4.57 24.17
CA ALA A 85 38.33 -4.26 25.58
C ALA A 85 37.13 -3.57 26.24
N LEU A 86 36.52 -2.59 25.57
CA LEU A 86 35.33 -1.90 26.06
C LEU A 86 34.10 -2.83 26.15
N GLU A 87 33.92 -3.75 25.21
CA GLU A 87 32.85 -4.76 25.29
C GLU A 87 33.06 -5.72 26.47
N ALA A 88 34.29 -6.15 26.72
CA ALA A 88 34.64 -6.96 27.89
C ALA A 88 34.38 -6.19 29.21
N GLU A 89 34.71 -4.90 29.25
CA GLU A 89 34.44 -4.01 30.39
C GLU A 89 32.92 -3.79 30.60
N LEU A 90 32.15 -3.68 29.52
CA LEU A 90 30.69 -3.57 29.61
C LEU A 90 30.04 -4.87 30.12
N GLN A 91 30.60 -6.03 29.75
CA GLN A 91 30.13 -7.32 30.27
C GLN A 91 30.45 -7.49 31.76
N THR A 92 31.66 -7.14 32.20
CA THR A 92 32.03 -7.23 33.63
C THR A 92 31.21 -6.28 34.49
N THR A 93 30.98 -5.05 34.04
CA THR A 93 30.10 -4.08 34.75
C THR A 93 28.65 -4.55 34.81
N ARG A 94 28.11 -5.12 33.73
CA ARG A 94 26.76 -5.73 33.74
C ARG A 94 26.68 -6.93 34.68
N ALA A 95 27.69 -7.79 34.69
CA ALA A 95 27.75 -8.94 35.59
C ALA A 95 27.77 -8.47 37.06
N ALA A 96 28.59 -7.47 37.38
CA ALA A 96 28.64 -6.86 38.71
C ALA A 96 27.27 -6.28 39.11
N ALA A 97 26.66 -5.44 38.27
CA ALA A 97 25.34 -4.85 38.53
C ALA A 97 24.25 -5.92 38.70
N SER A 98 24.30 -7.02 37.92
CA SER A 98 23.36 -8.12 38.07
C SER A 98 23.52 -8.86 39.39
N SER A 99 24.76 -9.03 39.87
CA SER A 99 25.03 -9.66 41.17
C SER A 99 24.55 -8.81 42.34
N GLU A 100 24.78 -7.49 42.29
CA GLU A 100 24.25 -6.54 43.28
C GLU A 100 22.72 -6.55 43.30
N HIS A 101 22.09 -6.61 42.12
CA HIS A 101 20.64 -6.68 42.03
C HIS A 101 20.08 -7.96 42.67
N ILE A 102 20.73 -9.10 42.46
CA ILE A 102 20.38 -10.37 43.11
C ILE A 102 20.56 -10.28 44.63
N GLU A 103 21.64 -9.67 45.11
CA GLU A 103 21.90 -9.48 46.54
C GLU A 103 20.86 -8.56 47.20
N LEU A 104 20.48 -7.46 46.54
CA LEU A 104 19.42 -6.57 47.01
C LEU A 104 18.05 -7.26 47.08
N LEU A 105 17.74 -8.13 46.10
CA LEU A 105 16.53 -8.95 46.14
C LEU A 105 16.57 -9.97 47.29
N ALA A 106 17.73 -10.57 47.55
CA ALA A 106 17.92 -11.48 48.68
C ALA A 106 17.72 -10.75 50.02
N LEU A 107 18.31 -9.56 50.20
CA LEU A 107 18.14 -8.75 51.42
C LEU A 107 16.69 -8.31 51.63
N LYS A 108 15.98 -7.92 50.55
CA LYS A 108 14.55 -7.60 50.62
C LYS A 108 13.70 -8.79 51.05
N SER A 109 14.03 -10.01 50.58
CA SER A 109 13.32 -11.22 50.97
C SER A 109 13.50 -11.56 52.46
N ILE A 110 14.70 -11.37 53.02
CA ILE A 110 14.99 -11.61 54.43
C ILE A 110 14.33 -10.54 55.33
N SER A 111 14.33 -9.27 54.88
CA SER A 111 13.68 -8.17 55.59
C SER A 111 12.16 -8.35 55.67
N ALA A 112 11.52 -8.78 54.57
CA ALA A 112 10.09 -9.09 54.55
C ALA A 112 9.70 -10.21 55.51
N GLN A 113 10.61 -11.16 55.78
CA GLN A 113 10.36 -12.30 56.68
C GLN A 113 10.54 -11.95 58.16
N LYS A 114 11.33 -10.90 58.49
CA LYS A 114 11.63 -10.49 59.88
C LYS A 114 10.59 -9.55 60.51
N SER A 115 9.61 -9.06 59.75
CA SER A 115 8.51 -8.21 60.27
C SER A 115 7.28 -8.98 60.76
N GLN A 116 7.32 -10.31 60.87
CA GLN A 116 6.35 -11.04 61.71
C GLN A 116 6.79 -11.00 63.18
N VAL A 117 6.66 -9.82 63.79
CA VAL A 117 6.64 -9.69 65.25
C VAL A 117 5.28 -10.22 65.73
N PRO A 118 5.23 -11.22 66.62
CA PRO A 118 3.97 -11.75 67.14
C PRO A 118 3.36 -10.73 68.11
N GLU A 119 2.23 -10.15 67.70
CA GLU A 119 1.34 -9.42 68.59
C GLU A 119 0.77 -10.39 69.66
N PRO A 120 0.82 -10.05 70.97
CA PRO A 120 0.26 -10.89 72.01
C PRO A 120 -1.26 -10.85 71.98
N SER A 121 -1.88 -11.97 71.60
CA SER A 121 -3.32 -12.18 71.63
C SER A 121 -3.83 -12.42 73.06
N THR A 122 -4.66 -11.51 73.57
CA THR A 122 -5.56 -11.74 74.71
C THR A 122 -6.91 -12.29 74.24
N SER A 123 -7.24 -13.46 74.81
CA SER A 123 -8.57 -13.98 75.15
C SER A 123 -9.71 -14.10 74.11
N ALA A 124 -10.08 -15.37 73.91
CA ALA A 124 -11.44 -15.93 73.99
C ALA A 124 -12.46 -15.60 72.87
N SER A 125 -12.77 -16.62 72.06
CA SER A 125 -14.12 -17.21 72.04
C SER A 125 -14.20 -18.51 71.22
N LYS A 126 -14.76 -19.54 71.86
CA LYS A 126 -15.07 -20.86 71.31
C LYS A 126 -16.14 -20.76 70.21
N LYS A 127 -15.91 -21.36 69.03
CA LYS A 127 -16.98 -22.07 68.32
C LYS A 127 -16.45 -23.15 67.36
N LYS A 128 -17.13 -24.28 67.45
CA LYS A 128 -16.86 -25.64 66.98
C LYS A 128 -17.25 -25.78 65.50
N GLY A 129 -16.36 -26.24 64.63
CA GLY A 129 -16.64 -26.51 63.21
C GLY A 129 -15.72 -27.59 62.64
N LYS A 130 -16.32 -28.60 61.98
CA LYS A 130 -15.79 -29.92 61.59
C LYS A 130 -14.75 -29.87 60.44
N PRO A 131 -13.82 -30.85 60.34
CA PRO A 131 -12.89 -30.95 59.22
C PRO A 131 -13.47 -31.75 58.03
N PRO A 132 -13.34 -31.30 56.76
CA PRO A 132 -13.55 -32.15 55.61
C PRO A 132 -12.26 -32.90 55.23
N LYS A 133 -12.47 -34.19 54.95
CA LYS A 133 -11.52 -35.23 54.58
C LYS A 133 -10.74 -34.91 53.30
N LYS A 134 -9.43 -35.18 53.33
CA LYS A 134 -8.61 -35.45 52.14
C LYS A 134 -9.02 -36.79 51.51
N PRO A 135 -9.06 -36.93 50.18
CA PRO A 135 -8.86 -38.22 49.54
C PRO A 135 -7.44 -38.31 48.97
N CYS A 136 -6.70 -39.27 49.51
CA CYS A 136 -5.49 -39.84 48.95
C CYS A 136 -5.91 -40.87 47.88
N ARG A 137 -5.30 -40.86 46.69
CA ARG A 137 -5.26 -42.05 45.83
C ARG A 137 -4.07 -41.99 44.86
N THR A 138 -3.06 -42.77 45.20
CA THR A 138 -2.02 -43.29 44.31
C THR A 138 -2.54 -44.56 43.63
N SER A 139 -2.25 -44.70 42.31
CA SER A 139 -1.80 -45.92 41.60
C SER A 139 -2.27 -45.96 40.13
N ASP A 140 -1.43 -45.47 39.21
CA ASP A 140 -0.71 -46.24 38.16
C ASP A 140 -1.44 -47.23 37.18
N PRO A 141 -0.82 -47.69 36.06
CA PRO A 141 -1.06 -47.15 34.72
C PRO A 141 -1.47 -48.23 33.67
N LYS A 142 -1.46 -47.84 32.38
CA LYS A 142 -1.57 -48.63 31.13
C LYS A 142 -2.97 -48.74 30.51
N LYS A 143 -3.11 -48.12 29.33
CA LYS A 143 -3.53 -48.82 28.10
C LYS A 143 -3.09 -47.99 26.88
N ALA A 144 -2.13 -48.56 26.15
CA ALA A 144 -1.74 -48.13 24.83
C ALA A 144 -2.93 -48.31 23.88
N HIS A 145 -3.30 -47.26 23.15
CA HIS A 145 -4.19 -47.39 22.00
C HIS A 145 -3.33 -47.59 20.77
N VAL A 146 -3.27 -48.86 20.35
CA VAL A 146 -2.59 -49.35 19.16
C VAL A 146 -3.40 -48.98 17.92
N LEU A 147 -2.68 -48.55 16.89
CA LEU A 147 -3.13 -48.38 15.51
C LEU A 147 -3.73 -49.69 14.99
N GLY A 148 -5.04 -49.70 14.76
CA GLY A 148 -5.77 -50.80 14.14
C GLY A 148 -6.21 -50.46 12.73
N VAL A 149 -5.28 -50.55 11.78
CA VAL A 149 -5.60 -50.69 10.35
C VAL A 149 -6.06 -52.12 10.12
N CYS A 150 -7.34 -52.30 9.74
CA CYS A 150 -7.83 -53.47 8.98
C CYS A 150 -9.18 -53.14 8.31
N LEU A 151 -9.16 -53.05 6.99
CA LEU A 151 -10.27 -53.32 6.05
C LEU A 151 -10.60 -54.84 6.13
N PRO A 152 -11.84 -55.33 5.82
CA PRO A 152 -12.40 -55.19 4.47
C PRO A 152 -13.95 -55.13 4.32
N SER A 153 -14.35 -54.61 3.15
CA SER A 153 -15.41 -55.14 2.27
C SER A 153 -16.80 -55.49 2.84
N LYS A 154 -17.78 -54.64 2.53
CA LYS A 154 -19.12 -55.08 2.12
C LYS A 154 -19.45 -54.45 0.77
N ARG A 155 -19.01 -55.10 -0.32
CA ARG A 155 -19.57 -54.91 -1.66
C ARG A 155 -21.03 -55.34 -1.62
N LYS A 156 -21.94 -54.39 -1.74
CA LYS A 156 -23.35 -54.63 -2.06
C LYS A 156 -23.48 -54.59 -3.58
N THR A 157 -23.84 -55.74 -4.14
CA THR A 157 -24.08 -56.02 -5.56
C THR A 157 -25.15 -55.07 -6.14
N PRO A 158 -25.02 -54.63 -7.40
CA PRO A 158 -25.84 -53.57 -7.98
C PRO A 158 -27.22 -54.07 -8.41
N GLU A 159 -28.24 -53.28 -8.11
CA GLU A 159 -29.58 -53.40 -8.67
C GLU A 159 -29.66 -52.53 -9.94
N PRO A 160 -30.18 -53.03 -11.07
CA PRO A 160 -30.18 -52.31 -12.33
C PRO A 160 -31.42 -51.41 -12.48
N CYS A 161 -31.19 -50.23 -13.07
CA CYS A 161 -32.17 -49.42 -13.80
C CYS A 161 -33.51 -49.07 -13.12
N ALA A 162 -33.60 -47.86 -12.55
CA ALA A 162 -34.76 -46.99 -12.77
C ALA A 162 -34.41 -45.53 -12.44
N SER A 163 -34.65 -44.65 -13.42
CA SER A 163 -34.71 -43.18 -13.33
C SER A 163 -33.50 -42.47 -12.72
N GLN A 164 -32.60 -41.97 -13.59
CA GLN A 164 -31.84 -40.77 -13.28
C GLN A 164 -32.83 -39.69 -12.81
N PRO A 165 -32.62 -39.08 -11.63
CA PRO A 165 -33.37 -37.87 -11.29
C PRO A 165 -33.10 -36.84 -12.38
N PRO A 166 -34.13 -36.10 -12.85
CA PRO A 166 -33.97 -35.12 -13.91
C PRO A 166 -32.79 -34.21 -13.54
N SER A 167 -31.80 -34.11 -14.44
CA SER A 167 -30.67 -33.22 -14.28
C SER A 167 -31.20 -31.85 -13.83
N PRO A 168 -30.69 -31.27 -12.73
CA PRO A 168 -31.21 -30.00 -12.25
C PRO A 168 -31.18 -29.01 -13.41
N PRO A 169 -32.28 -28.27 -13.67
CA PRO A 169 -32.34 -27.34 -14.79
C PRO A 169 -31.13 -26.39 -14.70
N PRO A 170 -30.49 -26.06 -15.83
CA PRO A 170 -29.33 -25.18 -15.84
C PRO A 170 -29.69 -23.90 -15.08
N ARG A 171 -28.96 -23.66 -13.99
CA ARG A 171 -29.18 -22.51 -13.11
C ARG A 171 -29.14 -21.26 -13.99
N ARG A 172 -30.22 -20.46 -13.95
CA ARG A 172 -30.35 -19.23 -14.74
C ARG A 172 -29.41 -18.16 -14.17
N ILE A 173 -28.12 -18.31 -14.41
CA ILE A 173 -27.13 -17.26 -14.16
C ILE A 173 -27.58 -16.01 -14.96
N ASN A 174 -27.51 -14.85 -14.31
CA ASN A 174 -28.09 -13.58 -14.75
C ASN A 174 -28.05 -13.38 -16.27
N ARG A 175 -29.24 -13.32 -16.91
CA ARG A 175 -29.37 -13.04 -18.36
C ARG A 175 -28.57 -11.82 -18.80
N GLY A 176 -28.49 -10.80 -17.93
CA GLY A 176 -27.74 -9.57 -18.16
C GLY A 176 -26.22 -9.78 -18.33
N LEU A 177 -25.61 -10.73 -17.60
CA LEU A 177 -24.18 -10.98 -17.69
C LEU A 177 -23.82 -11.61 -19.03
N PHE A 178 -24.53 -12.67 -19.43
CA PHE A 178 -24.25 -13.31 -20.72
C PHE A 178 -24.58 -12.41 -21.90
N SER A 179 -25.62 -11.57 -21.82
CA SER A 179 -25.88 -10.60 -22.87
C SER A 179 -24.77 -9.56 -22.98
N SER A 180 -24.23 -9.07 -21.85
CA SER A 180 -23.11 -8.12 -21.87
C SER A 180 -21.82 -8.77 -22.36
N LEU A 181 -21.52 -10.01 -21.95
CA LEU A 181 -20.36 -10.76 -22.43
C LEU A 181 -20.46 -11.08 -23.93
N HIS A 182 -21.63 -11.48 -24.41
CA HIS A 182 -21.85 -11.71 -25.84
C HIS A 182 -21.77 -10.39 -26.64
N ALA A 183 -22.22 -9.27 -26.06
CA ALA A 183 -22.05 -7.96 -26.69
C ALA A 183 -20.56 -7.55 -26.76
N LEU A 184 -19.77 -7.86 -25.72
CA LEU A 184 -18.33 -7.64 -25.71
C LEU A 184 -17.62 -8.55 -26.74
N ASP A 185 -17.97 -9.83 -26.79
CA ASP A 185 -17.37 -10.78 -27.74
C ASP A 185 -17.72 -10.42 -29.19
N ALA A 186 -18.96 -10.00 -29.45
CA ALA A 186 -19.38 -9.48 -30.75
C ALA A 186 -18.65 -8.17 -31.11
N ALA A 187 -18.47 -7.27 -30.15
CA ALA A 187 -17.71 -6.01 -30.33
C ALA A 187 -16.25 -6.28 -30.71
N VAL A 188 -15.60 -7.20 -29.99
CA VAL A 188 -14.20 -7.58 -30.20
C VAL A 188 -14.03 -8.34 -31.51
N SER A 189 -14.95 -9.25 -31.83
CA SER A 189 -14.95 -9.97 -33.11
C SER A 189 -15.15 -9.01 -34.29
N ALA A 190 -16.08 -8.06 -34.17
CA ALA A 190 -16.27 -7.02 -35.19
C ALA A 190 -15.01 -6.17 -35.37
N ALA A 191 -14.38 -5.76 -34.26
CA ALA A 191 -13.11 -5.05 -34.24
C ALA A 191 -12.00 -5.83 -34.97
N ALA A 192 -11.90 -7.15 -34.78
CA ALA A 192 -10.91 -7.98 -35.44
C ALA A 192 -11.16 -8.17 -36.95
N THR A 193 -12.43 -8.16 -37.39
CA THR A 193 -12.79 -8.33 -38.82
C THR A 193 -12.70 -7.05 -39.64
N THR A 194 -12.64 -5.89 -38.99
CA THR A 194 -12.63 -4.61 -39.69
C THR A 194 -11.24 -4.39 -40.28
N THR A 195 -11.13 -4.50 -41.61
CA THR A 195 -9.89 -4.29 -42.36
C THR A 195 -9.30 -2.91 -42.10
N ALA A 196 -7.97 -2.81 -42.13
CA ALA A 196 -7.09 -1.73 -41.66
C ALA A 196 -7.39 -0.27 -42.08
N SER A 197 -8.46 0.02 -42.81
CA SER A 197 -8.86 1.37 -43.22
C SER A 197 -9.75 2.11 -42.22
N SER A 198 -10.33 1.44 -41.22
CA SER A 198 -11.03 2.11 -40.11
C SER A 198 -10.65 1.46 -38.79
N PRO A 199 -10.16 2.24 -37.80
CA PRO A 199 -9.84 1.69 -36.49
C PRO A 199 -11.08 0.99 -35.92
N PRO A 200 -10.91 -0.13 -35.21
CA PRO A 200 -12.00 -0.76 -34.49
C PRO A 200 -12.69 0.30 -33.62
N ASP A 201 -14.01 0.22 -33.51
CA ASP A 201 -14.80 1.18 -32.74
C ASP A 201 -14.47 1.01 -31.24
N ALA A 202 -13.37 1.62 -30.82
CA ALA A 202 -12.86 1.60 -29.45
C ALA A 202 -13.93 2.12 -28.48
N ALA A 203 -14.82 2.99 -28.93
CA ALA A 203 -16.00 3.43 -28.20
C ALA A 203 -16.89 2.25 -27.82
N LEU A 204 -17.21 1.42 -28.81
CA LEU A 204 -18.11 0.29 -28.66
C LEU A 204 -17.50 -0.77 -27.75
N VAL A 205 -16.19 -1.03 -27.88
CA VAL A 205 -15.47 -1.96 -26.99
C VAL A 205 -15.37 -1.43 -25.56
N ALA A 206 -15.01 -0.16 -25.36
CA ALA A 206 -14.96 0.47 -24.05
C ALA A 206 -16.35 0.48 -23.39
N ALA A 207 -17.40 0.86 -24.13
CA ALA A 207 -18.78 0.87 -23.63
C ALA A 207 -19.31 -0.54 -23.31
N ALA A 208 -18.99 -1.54 -24.13
CA ALA A 208 -19.32 -2.94 -23.83
C ALA A 208 -18.60 -3.44 -22.58
N THR A 209 -17.33 -3.08 -22.41
CA THR A 209 -16.52 -3.44 -21.25
C THR A 209 -17.06 -2.79 -19.97
N ILE A 210 -17.37 -1.49 -20.00
CA ILE A 210 -17.97 -0.75 -18.88
C ILE A 210 -19.30 -1.40 -18.48
N ARG A 211 -20.17 -1.74 -19.45
CA ARG A 211 -21.42 -2.46 -19.17
C ARG A 211 -21.20 -3.83 -18.55
N CYS A 212 -20.15 -4.56 -18.94
CA CYS A 212 -19.79 -5.82 -18.29
C CYS A 212 -19.38 -5.57 -16.84
N ILE A 213 -18.54 -4.56 -16.59
CA ILE A 213 -18.11 -4.15 -15.24
C ILE A 213 -19.31 -3.77 -14.38
N ASP A 214 -20.29 -3.03 -14.91
CA ASP A 214 -21.51 -2.65 -14.19
C ASP A 214 -22.35 -3.87 -13.76
N VAL A 215 -22.47 -4.88 -14.63
CA VAL A 215 -23.17 -6.11 -14.29
C VAL A 215 -22.42 -6.89 -13.21
N LEU A 216 -21.09 -6.95 -13.30
CA LEU A 216 -20.25 -7.55 -12.26
C LEU A 216 -20.36 -6.78 -10.94
N HIS A 217 -20.45 -5.45 -10.98
CA HIS A 217 -20.66 -4.62 -9.80
C HIS A 217 -22.03 -4.91 -9.15
N GLY A 218 -23.08 -5.05 -9.96
CA GLY A 218 -24.39 -5.48 -9.46
C GLY A 218 -24.35 -6.85 -8.77
N LEU A 219 -23.52 -7.78 -9.26
CA LEU A 219 -23.27 -9.07 -8.60
C LEU A 219 -22.49 -8.91 -7.29
N LEU A 220 -21.45 -8.06 -7.28
CA LEU A 220 -20.64 -7.79 -6.09
C LEU A 220 -21.51 -7.20 -4.98
N VAL A 221 -22.30 -6.17 -5.28
CA VAL A 221 -23.22 -5.53 -4.33
C VAL A 221 -24.20 -6.55 -3.74
N ARG A 222 -24.75 -7.46 -4.57
CA ARG A 222 -25.64 -8.52 -4.08
C ARG A 222 -24.91 -9.53 -3.18
N ALA A 223 -23.67 -9.87 -3.51
CA ALA A 223 -22.88 -10.82 -2.73
C ALA A 223 -22.43 -10.23 -1.37
N THR A 224 -22.19 -8.93 -1.30
CA THR A 224 -21.69 -8.25 -0.09
C THR A 224 -22.80 -7.62 0.75
N SER A 225 -23.98 -7.42 0.19
CA SER A 225 -25.15 -6.99 0.96
C SER A 225 -25.60 -8.09 1.92
N SER A 226 -26.04 -7.69 3.12
CA SER A 226 -26.57 -8.61 4.13
C SER A 226 -27.58 -9.59 3.52
N PRO A 227 -27.61 -10.86 3.97
CA PRO A 227 -28.45 -11.91 3.43
C PRO A 227 -29.93 -11.59 3.69
N THR A 228 -30.47 -10.71 2.85
CA THR A 228 -31.90 -10.58 2.66
C THR A 228 -32.33 -11.91 2.06
N LEU A 229 -33.43 -12.49 2.55
CA LEU A 229 -34.01 -13.75 2.06
C LEU A 229 -34.04 -13.76 0.53
N ALA A 230 -32.99 -14.30 -0.07
CA ALA A 230 -32.79 -14.25 -1.50
C ALA A 230 -33.87 -15.11 -2.16
N ALA A 231 -34.32 -14.71 -3.33
CA ALA A 231 -35.23 -15.55 -4.08
C ALA A 231 -34.51 -16.91 -4.33
N PRO A 232 -35.23 -18.05 -4.35
CA PRO A 232 -34.63 -19.39 -4.51
C PRO A 232 -33.78 -19.59 -5.79
N LEU A 233 -33.78 -18.61 -6.68
CA LEU A 233 -33.13 -18.62 -7.98
C LEU A 233 -31.86 -17.75 -8.06
N ASP A 234 -31.58 -16.94 -7.03
CA ASP A 234 -30.41 -16.07 -7.04
C ASP A 234 -29.13 -16.87 -6.73
N PRO A 235 -28.00 -16.56 -7.39
CA PRO A 235 -26.72 -17.21 -7.08
C PRO A 235 -26.35 -16.95 -5.62
N THR A 236 -25.75 -17.93 -4.96
CA THR A 236 -25.20 -17.71 -3.61
C THR A 236 -24.13 -16.61 -3.67
N PRO A 237 -23.88 -15.87 -2.59
CA PRO A 237 -22.82 -14.86 -2.54
C PRO A 237 -21.48 -15.40 -3.05
N ARG A 238 -21.13 -16.62 -2.65
CA ARG A 238 -19.92 -17.32 -3.07
C ARG A 238 -19.92 -17.68 -4.56
N GLU A 239 -21.04 -18.14 -5.10
CA GLU A 239 -21.18 -18.41 -6.54
C GLU A 239 -21.04 -17.12 -7.37
N ALA A 240 -21.60 -16.01 -6.88
CA ALA A 240 -21.47 -14.71 -7.52
C ALA A 240 -20.01 -14.20 -7.53
N LEU A 241 -19.32 -14.26 -6.39
CA LEU A 241 -17.90 -13.85 -6.29
C LEU A 241 -16.99 -14.73 -7.16
N ASN A 242 -17.16 -16.05 -7.14
CA ASN A 242 -16.45 -16.96 -8.05
C ASN A 242 -16.72 -16.65 -9.53
N GLY A 243 -17.96 -16.26 -9.86
CA GLY A 243 -18.33 -15.82 -11.20
C GLY A 243 -17.57 -14.55 -11.60
N ILE A 244 -17.47 -13.57 -10.70
CA ILE A 244 -16.71 -12.33 -10.92
C ILE A 244 -15.22 -12.65 -11.08
N GLU A 245 -14.64 -13.43 -10.17
CA GLU A 245 -13.22 -13.82 -10.18
C GLU A 245 -12.80 -14.45 -11.51
N ARG A 246 -13.65 -15.30 -12.11
CA ARG A 246 -13.35 -15.95 -13.39
C ARG A 246 -13.60 -15.06 -14.60
N THR A 247 -14.61 -14.20 -14.54
CA THR A 247 -15.06 -13.42 -15.69
C THR A 247 -14.28 -12.12 -15.85
N LEU A 248 -14.00 -11.43 -14.73
CA LEU A 248 -13.34 -10.13 -14.72
C LEU A 248 -11.97 -10.15 -15.41
N PRO A 249 -11.07 -11.12 -15.16
CA PRO A 249 -9.79 -11.19 -15.86
C PRO A 249 -9.94 -11.31 -17.37
N HIS A 250 -10.96 -12.02 -17.84
CA HIS A 250 -11.18 -12.18 -19.26
C HIS A 250 -11.65 -10.88 -19.90
N VAL A 251 -12.62 -10.21 -19.26
CA VAL A 251 -13.12 -8.89 -19.69
C VAL A 251 -11.99 -7.87 -19.77
N LEU A 252 -11.15 -7.79 -18.73
CA LEU A 252 -10.03 -6.85 -18.68
C LEU A 252 -8.97 -7.15 -19.73
N ARG A 253 -8.51 -8.41 -19.86
CA ARG A 253 -7.50 -8.78 -20.88
C ARG A 253 -7.98 -8.49 -22.30
N THR A 254 -9.24 -8.81 -22.58
CA THR A 254 -9.85 -8.52 -23.88
C THR A 254 -9.85 -7.01 -24.15
N ALA A 255 -10.35 -6.21 -23.20
CA ALA A 255 -10.36 -4.75 -23.33
C ALA A 255 -8.95 -4.16 -23.53
N MET A 256 -7.96 -4.60 -22.74
CA MET A 256 -6.57 -4.14 -22.90
C MET A 256 -6.01 -4.43 -24.29
N SER A 257 -6.22 -5.64 -24.81
CA SER A 257 -5.68 -6.03 -26.12
C SER A 257 -6.24 -5.19 -27.28
N THR A 258 -7.44 -4.63 -27.10
CA THR A 258 -8.14 -3.85 -28.12
C THR A 258 -8.04 -2.34 -27.94
N LEU A 259 -7.86 -1.86 -26.71
CA LEU A 259 -7.90 -0.44 -26.36
C LEU A 259 -6.51 0.19 -26.17
N ASP A 260 -5.45 -0.61 -26.25
CA ASP A 260 -4.09 -0.10 -26.14
C ASP A 260 -3.79 0.91 -27.26
N GLY A 261 -3.43 2.13 -26.88
CA GLY A 261 -3.19 3.24 -27.81
C GLY A 261 -4.43 3.92 -28.41
N ALA A 262 -5.63 3.65 -27.89
CA ALA A 262 -6.85 4.37 -28.26
C ALA A 262 -7.11 5.55 -27.30
N ASP A 263 -7.37 6.73 -27.86
CA ASP A 263 -7.60 7.96 -27.11
C ASP A 263 -9.02 8.51 -27.31
N VAL A 264 -9.62 9.00 -26.22
CA VAL A 264 -10.91 9.72 -26.18
C VAL A 264 -10.64 11.21 -26.28
N ASP A 265 -11.33 11.87 -27.21
CA ASP A 265 -11.50 13.32 -27.16
C ASP A 265 -12.76 13.70 -26.34
N PRO A 266 -12.61 14.24 -25.12
CA PRO A 266 -13.74 14.65 -24.29
C PRO A 266 -14.45 15.91 -24.82
N SER A 267 -13.82 16.67 -25.72
CA SER A 267 -14.35 17.95 -26.22
C SER A 267 -15.43 17.78 -27.29
N SER A 268 -15.60 16.56 -27.82
CA SER A 268 -16.60 16.29 -28.84
C SER A 268 -18.01 16.20 -28.23
N ALA A 269 -18.73 17.33 -28.27
CA ALA A 269 -20.14 17.45 -27.85
C ALA A 269 -21.11 16.50 -28.60
N ALA A 270 -20.65 15.87 -29.69
CA ALA A 270 -21.42 14.95 -30.53
C ALA A 270 -21.24 13.46 -30.17
N GLY A 271 -20.54 13.15 -29.08
CA GLY A 271 -20.22 11.78 -28.66
C GLY A 271 -18.71 11.55 -28.66
N LEU A 272 -18.25 10.66 -27.78
CA LEU A 272 -16.84 10.29 -27.59
C LEU A 272 -16.23 9.95 -28.95
N ARG A 273 -15.42 10.85 -29.51
CA ARG A 273 -14.67 10.61 -30.75
C ARG A 273 -13.34 9.97 -30.39
N TRP A 274 -13.00 8.96 -31.15
CA TRP A 274 -11.82 8.13 -30.93
C TRP A 274 -10.82 8.39 -32.02
N HIS A 275 -9.59 8.67 -31.60
CA HIS A 275 -8.48 8.87 -32.51
C HIS A 275 -7.56 7.66 -32.40
N ALA A 276 -7.30 7.01 -33.54
CA ALA A 276 -6.19 6.08 -33.63
C ALA A 276 -4.90 6.89 -33.45
N LYS A 277 -3.94 6.30 -32.72
CA LYS A 277 -2.62 6.89 -32.49
C LYS A 277 -2.08 7.45 -33.81
N PRO A 278 -1.74 8.74 -33.90
CA PRO A 278 -1.28 9.33 -35.15
C PRO A 278 -0.04 8.56 -35.62
N THR A 279 -0.14 7.96 -36.81
CA THR A 279 0.95 7.21 -37.45
C THR A 279 2.15 8.12 -37.64
N GLU A 280 3.17 7.98 -36.78
CA GLU A 280 4.60 8.39 -36.78
C GLU A 280 5.10 9.59 -37.64
N GLY A 281 4.24 10.43 -38.20
CA GLY A 281 4.59 11.53 -39.09
C GLY A 281 3.96 12.87 -38.73
N HIS A 282 3.31 12.97 -37.57
CA HIS A 282 2.83 14.26 -37.07
C HIS A 282 3.92 14.93 -36.24
N ASP A 283 4.10 16.22 -36.50
CA ASP A 283 5.18 17.05 -35.96
C ASP A 283 5.12 17.02 -34.42
N PRO A 284 6.12 16.46 -33.71
CA PRO A 284 6.10 16.33 -32.24
C PRO A 284 6.06 17.68 -31.51
N ALA A 285 6.23 18.79 -32.24
CA ALA A 285 6.08 20.15 -31.74
C ALA A 285 4.61 20.53 -31.45
N GLN A 286 3.63 19.91 -32.12
CA GLN A 286 2.23 19.99 -31.73
C GLN A 286 1.94 18.83 -30.79
N GLY A 287 2.37 18.98 -29.54
CA GLY A 287 2.05 18.03 -28.47
C GLY A 287 0.55 17.71 -28.49
N PRO A 288 0.16 16.46 -28.14
CA PRO A 288 -1.24 16.09 -28.06
C PRO A 288 -1.97 17.14 -27.22
N ALA A 289 -3.13 17.60 -27.69
CA ALA A 289 -3.96 18.51 -26.91
C ALA A 289 -4.08 17.90 -25.49
N ASN A 290 -3.71 18.68 -24.47
CA ASN A 290 -3.50 18.25 -23.09
C ASN A 290 -4.72 17.57 -22.42
N ASP A 291 -5.83 17.40 -23.13
CA ASP A 291 -7.12 16.96 -22.61
C ASP A 291 -7.54 15.56 -23.10
N THR A 292 -6.70 14.85 -23.86
CA THR A 292 -7.05 13.49 -24.30
C THR A 292 -6.97 12.48 -23.15
N ILE A 293 -8.04 11.69 -22.96
CA ILE A 293 -8.10 10.63 -21.94
C ILE A 293 -7.97 9.29 -22.65
N SER A 294 -7.05 8.43 -22.23
CA SER A 294 -6.96 7.09 -22.82
C SER A 294 -8.24 6.28 -22.60
N ALA A 295 -8.69 5.56 -23.63
CA ALA A 295 -9.79 4.59 -23.52
C ALA A 295 -9.63 3.65 -22.33
N LEU A 296 -8.38 3.23 -22.19
CA LEU A 296 -7.93 2.24 -21.25
C LEU A 296 -8.03 2.81 -19.84
N ASP A 297 -7.59 4.05 -19.63
CA ASP A 297 -7.70 4.73 -18.34
C ASP A 297 -9.17 4.89 -17.91
N LEU A 298 -10.08 5.16 -18.85
CA LEU A 298 -11.52 5.21 -18.56
C LEU A 298 -12.04 3.86 -18.07
N VAL A 299 -11.72 2.77 -18.77
CA VAL A 299 -12.14 1.41 -18.40
C VAL A 299 -11.52 0.97 -17.06
N LEU A 300 -10.22 1.22 -16.87
CA LEU A 300 -9.50 0.87 -15.65
C LEU A 300 -9.97 1.69 -14.45
N GLY A 301 -10.21 2.99 -14.66
CA GLY A 301 -10.82 3.88 -13.67
C GLY A 301 -12.18 3.35 -13.23
N HIS A 302 -13.01 2.92 -14.19
CA HIS A 302 -14.32 2.33 -13.89
C HIS A 302 -14.23 0.98 -13.17
N ALA A 303 -13.29 0.11 -13.56
CA ALA A 303 -13.02 -1.14 -12.85
C ALA A 303 -12.56 -0.88 -11.40
N ALA A 304 -11.71 0.14 -11.19
CA ALA A 304 -11.27 0.54 -9.86
C ALA A 304 -12.43 0.99 -8.98
N THR A 305 -13.25 1.93 -9.48
CA THR A 305 -14.30 2.59 -8.70
C THR A 305 -15.52 1.70 -8.49
N SER A 306 -15.90 0.89 -9.48
CA SER A 306 -17.12 0.08 -9.44
C SER A 306 -16.89 -1.35 -8.93
N LEU A 307 -15.66 -1.89 -8.97
CA LEU A 307 -15.40 -3.26 -8.53
C LEU A 307 -14.36 -3.35 -7.42
N LEU A 308 -13.13 -2.89 -7.67
CA LEU A 308 -12.01 -3.19 -6.78
C LEU A 308 -12.09 -2.44 -5.45
N VAL A 309 -12.41 -1.13 -5.50
CA VAL A 309 -12.61 -0.33 -4.28
C VAL A 309 -13.79 -0.84 -3.46
N PRO A 310 -14.99 -1.09 -4.03
CA PRO A 310 -16.08 -1.72 -3.30
C PRO A 310 -15.73 -3.10 -2.72
N ALA A 311 -14.97 -3.92 -3.44
CA ALA A 311 -14.54 -5.23 -2.95
C ALA A 311 -13.64 -5.10 -1.72
N ILE A 312 -12.66 -4.19 -1.75
CA ILE A 312 -11.80 -3.89 -0.59
C ILE A 312 -12.62 -3.39 0.59
N ARG A 313 -13.52 -2.43 0.37
CA ARG A 313 -14.40 -1.88 1.42
C ARG A 313 -15.32 -2.93 2.03
N ALA A 314 -15.69 -3.95 1.25
CA ALA A 314 -16.54 -5.04 1.71
C ALA A 314 -15.79 -6.09 2.55
N ILE A 315 -14.45 -6.13 2.54
CA ILE A 315 -13.67 -7.13 3.29
C ILE A 315 -14.02 -7.08 4.78
N VAL A 316 -13.93 -5.89 5.39
CA VAL A 316 -14.18 -5.71 6.84
C VAL A 316 -15.61 -6.12 7.25
N PRO A 317 -16.69 -5.60 6.63
CA PRO A 317 -18.05 -5.99 7.04
C PRO A 317 -18.35 -7.47 6.73
N CYS A 318 -17.82 -8.06 5.65
CA CYS A 318 -18.05 -9.47 5.33
C CYS A 318 -17.36 -10.41 6.32
N THR A 319 -16.10 -10.13 6.72
CA THR A 319 -15.40 -10.95 7.72
C THR A 319 -16.03 -10.83 9.10
N LEU A 320 -16.53 -9.65 9.48
CA LEU A 320 -17.32 -9.44 10.69
C LEU A 320 -18.59 -10.29 10.67
N ALA A 321 -19.42 -10.14 9.63
CA ALA A 321 -20.66 -10.88 9.49
C ALA A 321 -20.44 -12.40 9.50
N LYS A 322 -19.39 -12.88 8.81
CA LYS A 322 -19.03 -14.31 8.78
C LYS A 322 -18.61 -14.82 10.15
N THR A 323 -17.74 -14.10 10.85
CA THR A 323 -17.25 -14.50 12.18
C THR A 323 -18.39 -14.50 13.20
N GLU A 324 -19.25 -13.47 13.17
CA GLU A 324 -20.47 -13.41 14.00
C GLU A 324 -21.40 -14.58 13.71
N HIS A 325 -21.60 -14.92 12.43
CA HIS A 325 -22.42 -16.04 12.02
C HIS A 325 -21.86 -17.39 12.52
N ILE A 326 -20.54 -17.63 12.37
CA ILE A 326 -19.88 -18.86 12.84
C ILE A 326 -20.05 -19.02 14.35
N LEU A 327 -19.95 -17.93 15.11
CA LEU A 327 -20.02 -17.98 16.58
C LEU A 327 -21.46 -18.02 17.10
N SER A 328 -22.42 -17.42 16.39
CA SER A 328 -23.84 -17.42 16.75
C SER A 328 -24.56 -18.72 16.34
N SER A 329 -24.11 -19.38 15.27
CA SER A 329 -24.77 -20.58 14.71
C SER A 329 -24.39 -21.86 15.47
N ARG A 330 -24.89 -22.02 16.70
CA ARG A 330 -24.83 -23.32 17.40
C ARG A 330 -25.72 -24.41 16.77
N SER A 331 -26.60 -24.08 15.81
CA SER A 331 -27.62 -25.03 15.31
C SER A 331 -28.23 -24.72 13.92
N SER A 332 -28.12 -23.50 13.38
CA SER A 332 -28.77 -23.18 12.10
C SER A 332 -27.92 -23.63 10.92
N LYS A 333 -28.55 -24.28 9.93
CA LYS A 333 -28.04 -24.41 8.56
C LYS A 333 -27.97 -23.00 7.95
N GLY A 334 -26.96 -22.24 8.35
CA GLY A 334 -26.77 -20.87 7.91
C GLY A 334 -26.41 -20.81 6.42
N GLY A 335 -26.96 -19.82 5.73
CA GLY A 335 -26.61 -19.55 4.33
C GLY A 335 -25.12 -19.22 4.21
N GLU A 336 -24.53 -19.59 3.08
CA GLU A 336 -23.15 -19.21 2.75
C GLU A 336 -23.05 -17.69 2.66
N SER A 337 -22.31 -17.06 3.57
CA SER A 337 -21.94 -15.65 3.49
C SER A 337 -20.68 -15.47 2.64
N ALA A 338 -20.54 -14.30 2.01
CA ALA A 338 -19.27 -13.91 1.40
C ALA A 338 -18.14 -13.90 2.46
N ASP A 339 -16.96 -14.33 2.05
CA ASP A 339 -15.74 -14.27 2.86
C ASP A 339 -14.77 -13.21 2.35
N GLY A 340 -13.91 -12.70 3.23
CA GLY A 340 -12.78 -11.84 2.87
C GLY A 340 -11.84 -12.52 1.86
N ALA A 341 -11.68 -13.84 1.95
CA ALA A 341 -10.90 -14.62 0.99
C ALA A 341 -11.49 -14.60 -0.43
N ASP A 342 -12.81 -14.70 -0.57
CA ASP A 342 -13.48 -14.66 -1.88
C ASP A 342 -13.34 -13.25 -2.51
N LEU A 343 -13.45 -12.19 -1.69
CA LEU A 343 -13.24 -10.80 -2.13
C LEU A 343 -11.79 -10.52 -2.52
N LEU A 344 -10.83 -11.04 -1.75
CA LEU A 344 -9.41 -10.95 -2.08
C LEU A 344 -9.09 -11.71 -3.38
N GLY A 345 -9.75 -12.84 -3.64
CA GLY A 345 -9.67 -13.58 -4.90
C GLY A 345 -10.06 -12.72 -6.10
N VAL A 346 -11.17 -11.97 -6.00
CA VAL A 346 -11.60 -11.02 -7.04
C VAL A 346 -10.54 -9.94 -7.29
N VAL A 347 -9.99 -9.35 -6.23
CA VAL A 347 -8.93 -8.33 -6.34
C VAL A 347 -7.66 -8.90 -6.98
N SER A 348 -7.20 -10.08 -6.52
CA SER A 348 -6.01 -10.75 -7.07
C SER A 348 -6.19 -11.06 -8.54
N ALA A 349 -7.32 -11.68 -8.92
CA ALA A 349 -7.61 -12.05 -10.29
C ALA A 349 -7.62 -10.82 -11.23
N ALA A 350 -8.15 -9.69 -10.77
CA ALA A 350 -8.13 -8.45 -11.54
C ALA A 350 -6.72 -7.88 -11.71
N LEU A 351 -5.92 -7.82 -10.64
CA LEU A 351 -4.55 -7.30 -10.68
C LEU A 351 -3.59 -8.20 -11.46
N GLU A 352 -3.81 -9.51 -11.46
CA GLU A 352 -3.07 -10.49 -12.27
C GLU A 352 -3.42 -10.42 -13.75
N ALA A 353 -4.66 -10.01 -14.08
CA ALA A 353 -5.09 -9.80 -15.46
C ALA A 353 -4.37 -8.63 -16.15
N LEU A 354 -3.77 -7.73 -15.38
CA LEU A 354 -3.15 -6.49 -15.82
C LEU A 354 -1.63 -6.50 -15.51
N PRO A 355 -0.84 -7.43 -16.09
CA PRO A 355 0.59 -7.49 -15.84
C PRO A 355 1.29 -6.37 -16.61
N GLY A 356 1.65 -5.27 -15.94
CA GLY A 356 2.43 -4.23 -16.60
C GLY A 356 2.56 -2.95 -15.81
N TRP A 357 3.53 -2.15 -16.25
CA TRP A 357 3.76 -0.78 -15.83
C TRP A 357 2.70 0.26 -16.26
N PRO A 358 1.95 0.15 -17.38
CA PRO A 358 0.91 1.14 -17.70
C PRO A 358 -0.24 1.12 -16.69
N TYR A 359 -0.37 0.07 -15.88
CA TYR A 359 -1.46 -0.11 -14.92
C TYR A 359 -1.10 0.33 -13.49
N ILE A 360 0.01 1.06 -13.30
CA ILE A 360 0.47 1.52 -11.98
C ILE A 360 -0.61 2.34 -11.28
N ALA A 361 -1.34 3.21 -12.00
CA ALA A 361 -2.40 4.02 -11.41
C ALA A 361 -3.52 3.17 -10.80
N LEU A 362 -3.91 2.07 -11.45
CA LEU A 362 -4.89 1.15 -10.88
C LEU A 362 -4.35 0.48 -9.61
N HIS A 363 -3.12 -0.04 -9.68
CA HIS A 363 -2.46 -0.66 -8.53
C HIS A 363 -2.35 0.30 -7.34
N ASP A 364 -1.94 1.54 -7.58
CA ASP A 364 -1.84 2.58 -6.55
C ASP A 364 -3.21 2.93 -5.96
N ARG A 365 -4.28 2.93 -6.78
CA ARG A 365 -5.63 3.19 -6.30
C ARG A 365 -6.12 2.09 -5.37
N VAL A 366 -5.88 0.84 -5.73
CA VAL A 366 -6.24 -0.34 -4.93
C VAL A 366 -5.39 -0.38 -3.64
N ALA A 367 -4.09 -0.11 -3.74
CA ALA A 367 -3.21 0.01 -2.58
C ALA A 367 -3.66 1.12 -1.63
N LEU A 368 -4.00 2.31 -2.16
CA LEU A 368 -4.47 3.45 -1.38
C LEU A 368 -5.73 3.11 -0.59
N GLU A 369 -6.70 2.45 -1.22
CA GLU A 369 -7.93 2.07 -0.55
C GLU A 369 -7.67 0.98 0.52
N ALA A 370 -6.83 0.00 0.23
CA ALA A 370 -6.45 -1.02 1.19
C ALA A 370 -5.74 -0.42 2.41
N VAL A 371 -4.81 0.52 2.19
CA VAL A 371 -4.08 1.23 3.26
C VAL A 371 -5.04 2.09 4.08
N ARG A 372 -6.00 2.81 3.46
CA ARG A 372 -7.01 3.57 4.21
C ARG A 372 -7.90 2.68 5.07
N ALA A 373 -8.35 1.55 4.53
CA ALA A 373 -9.13 0.58 5.28
C ALA A 373 -8.32 -0.03 6.44
N LEU A 374 -7.02 -0.31 6.23
CA LEU A 374 -6.09 -0.74 7.28
C LEU A 374 -5.95 0.33 8.37
N THR A 375 -5.70 1.58 8.00
CA THR A 375 -5.56 2.69 8.95
C THR A 375 -6.83 2.85 9.78
N SER A 376 -8.02 2.84 9.16
CA SER A 376 -9.30 2.87 9.87
C SER A 376 -9.40 1.72 10.88
N LEU A 377 -9.07 0.50 10.46
CA LEU A 377 -9.15 -0.69 11.32
C LEU A 377 -8.12 -0.67 12.47
N VAL A 378 -6.95 -0.08 12.26
CA VAL A 378 -5.93 0.11 13.30
C VAL A 378 -6.40 1.16 14.29
N VAL A 379 -6.92 2.29 13.82
CA VAL A 379 -7.43 3.39 14.65
C VAL A 379 -8.64 2.95 15.46
N ASP A 380 -9.61 2.27 14.83
CA ASP A 380 -10.83 1.76 15.46
C ASP A 380 -10.49 0.59 16.39
N GLN A 381 -10.27 0.90 17.67
CA GLN A 381 -10.10 -0.09 18.72
C GLN A 381 -11.41 -0.36 19.45
N PRO A 382 -11.80 -1.64 19.65
CA PRO A 382 -12.85 -1.97 20.59
C PRO A 382 -12.40 -1.61 22.02
N SER A 383 -13.28 -0.94 22.79
CA SER A 383 -13.05 -0.57 24.20
C SER A 383 -12.62 -1.79 25.04
N GLN A 384 -11.71 -1.70 26.01
CA GLN A 384 -11.06 -2.85 26.70
C GLN A 384 -11.95 -3.85 27.49
N GLN A 385 -13.27 -3.87 27.30
CA GLN A 385 -14.15 -4.75 28.06
C GLN A 385 -13.96 -6.24 27.68
N GLN A 386 -14.21 -7.15 28.62
CA GLN A 386 -13.94 -8.59 28.43
C GLN A 386 -15.19 -9.37 28.00
N GLY A 387 -15.96 -8.84 27.05
CA GLY A 387 -17.18 -9.47 26.55
C GLY A 387 -16.96 -10.53 25.47
N GLU A 388 -17.90 -11.47 25.34
CA GLU A 388 -17.91 -12.46 24.24
C GLU A 388 -18.02 -11.79 22.86
N ALA A 389 -18.97 -10.85 22.70
CA ALA A 389 -19.12 -10.05 21.48
C ALA A 389 -17.82 -9.32 21.10
N GLN A 390 -17.04 -8.88 22.08
CA GLN A 390 -15.77 -8.22 21.82
C GLN A 390 -14.65 -9.19 21.41
N ARG A 391 -14.67 -10.43 21.92
CA ARG A 391 -13.76 -11.48 21.43
C ARG A 391 -14.06 -11.81 19.96
N VAL A 392 -15.34 -11.90 19.62
CA VAL A 392 -15.82 -12.08 18.22
C VAL A 392 -15.31 -10.94 17.34
N HIS A 393 -15.53 -9.70 17.76
CA HIS A 393 -15.11 -8.53 17.03
C HIS A 393 -13.58 -8.47 16.85
N ARG A 394 -12.79 -8.81 17.89
CA ARG A 394 -11.32 -8.89 17.79
C ARG A 394 -10.86 -9.94 16.78
N LEU A 395 -11.48 -11.12 16.79
CA LEU A 395 -11.15 -12.18 15.84
C LEU A 395 -11.46 -11.76 14.40
N ALA A 396 -12.64 -11.20 14.17
CA ALA A 396 -13.03 -10.69 12.85
C ALA A 396 -12.14 -9.55 12.36
N ARG A 397 -11.76 -8.64 13.26
CA ARG A 397 -10.79 -7.57 12.99
C ARG A 397 -9.44 -8.14 12.56
N LYS A 398 -8.95 -9.18 13.24
CA LYS A 398 -7.69 -9.85 12.90
C LYS A 398 -7.74 -10.46 11.49
N ASP A 399 -8.84 -11.13 11.15
CA ASP A 399 -9.03 -11.70 9.82
C ASP A 399 -9.17 -10.61 8.75
N ALA A 400 -9.90 -9.53 9.03
CA ALA A 400 -10.00 -8.38 8.13
C ALA A 400 -8.63 -7.74 7.87
N LEU A 401 -7.84 -7.53 8.92
CA LEU A 401 -6.48 -6.99 8.85
C LEU A 401 -5.60 -7.88 7.97
N HIS A 402 -5.69 -9.21 8.14
CA HIS A 402 -4.98 -10.17 7.31
C HIS A 402 -5.27 -9.95 5.82
N PHE A 403 -6.55 -9.96 5.41
CA PHE A 403 -6.94 -9.81 4.01
C PHE A 403 -6.60 -8.44 3.43
N LEU A 404 -6.72 -7.37 4.23
CA LEU A 404 -6.36 -6.02 3.78
C LEU A 404 -4.84 -5.84 3.62
N CYS A 405 -4.03 -6.44 4.50
CA CYS A 405 -2.58 -6.48 4.33
C CYS A 405 -2.22 -7.21 3.03
N ASP A 406 -2.83 -8.36 2.76
CA ASP A 406 -2.59 -9.11 1.52
C ASP A 406 -3.01 -8.30 0.29
N ALA A 407 -4.17 -7.62 0.33
CA ALA A 407 -4.62 -6.73 -0.75
C ALA A 407 -3.63 -5.58 -1.01
N ALA A 408 -3.10 -4.95 0.06
CA ALA A 408 -2.09 -3.91 -0.05
C ALA A 408 -0.79 -4.47 -0.65
N LEU A 409 -0.32 -5.64 -0.20
CA LEU A 409 0.90 -6.28 -0.70
C LEU A 409 0.81 -6.70 -2.17
N LEU A 410 -0.35 -7.21 -2.61
CA LEU A 410 -0.62 -7.53 -4.02
C LEU A 410 -0.57 -6.28 -4.91
N SER A 411 -0.98 -5.14 -4.35
CA SER A 411 -1.11 -3.88 -5.07
C SER A 411 0.20 -3.07 -5.09
N LEU A 412 1.05 -3.20 -4.07
CA LEU A 412 2.35 -2.55 -3.97
C LEU A 412 3.36 -3.20 -4.92
N ARG A 413 3.31 -2.76 -6.18
CA ARG A 413 4.28 -3.12 -7.22
C ARG A 413 5.41 -2.11 -7.30
N ARG A 414 6.56 -2.60 -7.76
CA ARG A 414 7.73 -1.76 -8.03
C ARG A 414 7.39 -0.84 -9.19
N THR A 415 7.30 0.45 -8.91
CA THR A 415 7.19 1.46 -9.97
C THR A 415 8.53 1.52 -10.70
N ALA A 416 8.48 1.49 -12.03
CA ALA A 416 9.62 1.93 -12.81
C ALA A 416 9.87 3.41 -12.48
N PRO A 417 11.13 3.89 -12.49
CA PRO A 417 11.48 5.28 -12.18
C PRO A 417 11.03 6.27 -13.27
N ALA A 418 10.00 5.94 -14.06
CA ALA A 418 9.37 6.88 -14.96
C ALA A 418 8.80 7.99 -14.09
N VAL A 419 9.47 9.15 -14.13
CA VAL A 419 9.02 10.38 -13.51
C VAL A 419 7.69 10.70 -14.19
N ALA A 420 6.59 10.38 -13.51
CA ALA A 420 5.28 10.81 -13.97
C ALA A 420 5.34 12.33 -14.13
N PRO A 421 4.77 12.89 -15.21
CA PRO A 421 4.84 14.32 -15.42
C PRO A 421 4.25 15.05 -14.21
N PRO A 422 4.86 16.17 -13.78
CA PRO A 422 4.40 16.93 -12.64
C PRO A 422 2.94 17.37 -12.85
N GLY A 423 2.09 17.14 -11.85
CA GLY A 423 0.66 17.41 -11.89
C GLY A 423 -0.20 16.30 -12.52
N SER A 424 0.39 15.19 -12.95
CA SER A 424 -0.39 14.06 -13.49
C SER A 424 -1.25 13.39 -12.41
N ALA A 425 -2.38 12.80 -12.82
CA ALA A 425 -3.23 12.02 -11.92
C ALA A 425 -2.47 10.86 -11.25
N GLY A 426 -1.50 10.26 -11.95
CA GLY A 426 -0.63 9.22 -11.41
C GLY A 426 0.30 9.73 -10.30
N GLU A 427 0.88 10.91 -10.45
CA GLU A 427 1.68 11.55 -9.39
C GLU A 427 0.81 11.87 -8.18
N MET A 428 -0.33 12.52 -8.37
CA MET A 428 -1.26 12.87 -7.29
C MET A 428 -1.71 11.64 -6.50
N LEU A 429 -2.02 10.55 -7.21
CA LEU A 429 -2.40 9.29 -6.59
C LEU A 429 -1.23 8.64 -5.82
N GLY A 430 -0.03 8.70 -6.39
CA GLY A 430 1.21 8.28 -5.72
C GLY A 430 1.46 9.05 -4.43
N SER A 431 1.34 10.38 -4.46
CA SER A 431 1.46 11.24 -3.28
C SER A 431 0.37 10.95 -2.24
N ALA A 432 -0.87 10.71 -2.67
CA ALA A 432 -1.95 10.33 -1.76
C ALA A 432 -1.69 8.97 -1.08
N LEU A 433 -1.11 8.01 -1.81
CA LEU A 433 -0.69 6.73 -1.25
C LEU A 433 0.45 6.88 -0.25
N GLU A 434 1.47 7.68 -0.55
CA GLU A 434 2.56 7.99 0.37
C GLU A 434 2.07 8.67 1.65
N ALA A 435 1.13 9.61 1.52
CA ALA A 435 0.48 10.25 2.66
C ALA A 435 -0.29 9.23 3.52
N ALA A 436 -1.11 8.36 2.91
CA ALA A 436 -1.86 7.33 3.61
C ALA A 436 -0.95 6.30 4.31
N LEU A 437 0.18 5.94 3.70
CA LEU A 437 1.21 5.09 4.33
C LEU A 437 1.87 5.80 5.52
N GLY A 438 2.09 7.12 5.42
CA GLY A 438 2.56 7.94 6.53
C GLY A 438 1.57 7.97 7.69
N GLU A 439 0.28 8.14 7.42
CA GLU A 439 -0.79 8.07 8.42
C GLU A 439 -0.85 6.69 9.09
N LEU A 440 -0.71 5.60 8.32
CA LEU A 440 -0.65 4.25 8.85
C LEU A 440 0.55 4.06 9.80
N ALA A 441 1.73 4.55 9.41
CA ALA A 441 2.92 4.50 10.26
C ALA A 441 2.76 5.34 11.53
N LEU A 442 2.16 6.54 11.43
CA LEU A 442 1.83 7.36 12.59
C LEU A 442 0.82 6.68 13.52
N ALA A 443 -0.20 6.02 12.97
CA ALA A 443 -1.19 5.29 13.76
C ALA A 443 -0.58 4.11 14.54
N LEU A 444 0.49 3.48 14.01
CA LEU A 444 1.28 2.49 14.73
C LEU A 444 2.14 3.14 15.83
N SER A 445 2.86 4.22 15.49
CA SER A 445 3.83 4.87 16.40
C SER A 445 3.18 5.64 17.56
N ALA A 446 2.04 6.28 17.34
CA ALA A 446 1.35 7.10 18.36
C ALA A 446 0.84 6.27 19.56
N ARG A 447 1.03 4.96 19.55
CA ARG A 447 0.55 4.03 20.58
C ARG A 447 1.67 3.45 21.45
N GLU A 448 2.52 4.31 21.98
CA GLU A 448 3.58 3.95 22.95
C GLU A 448 3.07 3.35 24.29
N GLY A 449 1.77 3.07 24.43
CA GLY A 449 1.15 2.31 25.54
C GLY A 449 0.61 0.92 25.17
N GLY A 450 0.93 0.44 23.97
CA GLY A 450 0.38 -0.79 23.38
C GLY A 450 -0.53 -0.45 22.21
N SER A 451 -0.15 -0.89 21.01
CA SER A 451 -0.87 -0.67 19.74
C SER A 451 -2.31 -1.19 19.74
N GLY A 452 -2.69 -1.98 20.77
CA GLY A 452 -3.89 -2.83 20.81
C GLY A 452 -4.04 -3.74 19.60
N LEU A 453 -2.95 -3.86 18.84
CA LEU A 453 -2.68 -4.95 17.93
C LEU A 453 -1.86 -5.97 18.72
N ASP A 454 -2.08 -7.24 18.44
CA ASP A 454 -1.14 -8.25 18.88
C ASP A 454 0.18 -8.17 18.07
N THR A 455 1.22 -8.86 18.54
CA THR A 455 2.53 -8.84 17.88
C THR A 455 2.50 -9.35 16.44
N VAL A 456 1.55 -10.22 16.09
CA VAL A 456 1.40 -10.77 14.73
C VAL A 456 0.71 -9.76 13.82
N GLU A 457 -0.33 -9.09 14.30
CA GLU A 457 -1.02 -8.01 13.60
C GLU A 457 -0.07 -6.85 13.31
N GLU A 458 0.70 -6.42 14.32
CA GLU A 458 1.71 -5.37 14.16
C GLU A 458 2.76 -5.76 13.12
N GLN A 459 3.30 -6.98 13.19
CA GLN A 459 4.25 -7.49 12.19
C GLN A 459 3.67 -7.49 10.78
N ARG A 460 2.39 -7.83 10.60
CA ARG A 460 1.75 -7.81 9.27
C ARG A 460 1.64 -6.40 8.70
N VAL A 461 1.28 -5.41 9.52
CA VAL A 461 1.24 -4.02 9.07
C VAL A 461 2.65 -3.51 8.76
N LEU A 462 3.66 -3.88 9.56
CA LEU A 462 5.05 -3.56 9.29
C LEU A 462 5.52 -4.14 7.94
N VAL A 463 5.13 -5.37 7.59
CA VAL A 463 5.45 -5.96 6.27
C VAL A 463 4.88 -5.12 5.11
N VAL A 464 3.70 -4.52 5.26
CA VAL A 464 3.14 -3.59 4.26
C VAL A 464 4.01 -2.34 4.11
N LEU A 465 4.43 -1.74 5.23
CA LEU A 465 5.29 -0.55 5.23
C LEU A 465 6.70 -0.86 4.67
N GLU A 466 7.30 -1.98 5.07
CA GLU A 466 8.57 -2.47 4.52
C GLU A 466 8.45 -2.73 3.02
N ARG A 467 7.34 -3.33 2.57
CA ARG A 467 7.09 -3.55 1.15
C ARG A 467 6.98 -2.23 0.41
N ALA A 468 6.21 -1.27 0.92
CA ALA A 468 6.08 0.07 0.35
C ALA A 468 7.45 0.76 0.22
N TRP A 469 8.26 0.70 1.28
CA TRP A 469 9.63 1.21 1.27
C TRP A 469 10.48 0.52 0.19
N SER A 470 10.40 -0.81 0.08
CA SER A 470 11.20 -1.59 -0.89
C SER A 470 10.87 -1.25 -2.34
N VAL A 471 9.62 -0.82 -2.63
CA VAL A 471 9.19 -0.38 -3.95
C VAL A 471 9.47 1.10 -4.21
N GLY A 472 10.10 1.80 -3.25
CA GLY A 472 10.51 3.20 -3.37
C GLY A 472 9.44 4.21 -2.97
N ARG A 473 8.36 3.79 -2.30
CA ARG A 473 7.38 4.71 -1.73
C ARG A 473 7.91 5.30 -0.44
N ARG A 474 7.79 6.61 -0.28
CA ARG A 474 8.17 7.28 0.96
C ARG A 474 7.10 7.05 2.02
N VAL A 475 7.51 6.47 3.15
CA VAL A 475 6.68 6.33 4.35
C VAL A 475 7.05 7.48 5.27
N GLY A 476 6.26 8.56 5.22
CA GLY A 476 6.42 9.70 6.12
C GLY A 476 7.50 10.70 5.71
N SER A 477 7.09 11.78 5.04
CA SER A 477 7.73 13.09 5.26
C SER A 477 7.18 13.67 6.56
N ILE A 478 7.47 13.02 7.69
CA ILE A 478 7.14 13.54 9.03
C ILE A 478 8.18 14.61 9.33
N GLY A 479 7.95 15.77 8.74
CA GLY A 479 8.94 16.84 8.71
C GLY A 479 8.54 17.76 7.57
N GLY A 480 7.55 18.60 7.86
CA GLY A 480 7.30 19.77 7.04
C GLY A 480 8.54 20.65 7.13
N ASP A 481 9.50 20.39 6.25
CA ASP A 481 10.26 21.45 5.61
C ASP A 481 9.36 22.01 4.51
N ALA A 482 8.15 22.42 4.90
CA ALA A 482 7.41 23.38 4.12
C ALA A 482 8.31 24.60 4.16
N GLY A 483 8.91 24.91 3.01
CA GLY A 483 9.77 26.07 2.83
C GLY A 483 9.07 27.33 3.30
N GLY A 484 9.18 27.58 4.61
CA GLY A 484 9.18 28.91 5.18
C GLY A 484 10.48 29.55 4.75
N ASP A 485 10.55 29.85 3.45
CA ASP A 485 11.25 31.03 2.98
C ASP A 485 10.39 32.21 3.47
N GLU A 486 10.33 32.36 4.81
CA GLU A 486 10.11 33.64 5.45
C GLU A 486 11.29 34.48 5.00
N ARG A 487 11.08 35.13 3.86
CA ARG A 487 11.71 36.35 3.47
C ARG A 487 11.60 37.31 4.65
N MET A 488 12.56 37.24 5.57
CA MET A 488 12.92 38.34 6.44
C MET A 488 13.35 39.49 5.52
N GLU A 489 12.40 40.30 5.08
CA GLU A 489 12.70 41.68 4.77
C GLU A 489 13.04 42.36 6.10
N ALA A 490 14.33 42.28 6.42
CA ALA A 490 15.00 43.25 7.25
C ALA A 490 14.68 44.66 6.71
N GLY A 491 14.37 45.55 7.64
CA GLY A 491 13.69 46.80 7.36
C GLY A 491 14.42 47.78 6.45
N GLN A 492 13.64 48.69 5.92
CA GLN A 492 14.12 50.00 5.52
C GLN A 492 13.28 51.06 6.23
N SER A 493 14.01 51.83 7.01
CA SER A 493 13.63 52.90 7.91
C SER A 493 12.93 54.07 7.22
N ASP A 494 11.97 54.66 7.95
CA ASP A 494 11.64 56.09 7.94
C ASP A 494 12.87 56.97 7.69
N VAL A 495 12.80 57.93 6.76
CA VAL A 495 13.31 59.32 6.89
C VAL A 495 12.67 60.22 5.81
N HIS A 496 11.94 61.24 6.29
CA HIS A 496 11.72 62.62 5.78
C HIS A 496 11.43 62.95 4.29
N ASP A 497 10.24 63.55 4.11
CA ASP A 497 10.02 64.99 3.89
C ASP A 497 10.18 65.61 2.47
N GLN A 498 9.27 66.56 2.22
CA GLN A 498 9.22 67.62 1.19
C GLN A 498 8.54 67.39 -0.17
N CYS A 499 7.38 68.06 -0.30
CA CYS A 499 7.04 69.07 -1.32
C CYS A 499 8.03 69.22 -2.49
N VAL A 500 7.54 69.25 -3.73
CA VAL A 500 7.15 70.49 -4.45
C VAL A 500 6.41 70.10 -5.74
N ASP A 501 5.30 70.79 -5.92
CA ASP A 501 4.46 70.92 -7.11
C ASP A 501 5.20 71.81 -8.14
N ALA A 502 5.47 71.33 -9.36
CA ALA A 502 5.86 72.21 -10.47
C ALA A 502 5.71 71.54 -11.86
N THR A 503 4.84 72.16 -12.64
CA THR A 503 4.57 72.08 -14.07
C THR A 503 5.74 72.45 -14.98
N MET A 504 5.61 72.06 -16.27
CA MET A 504 6.26 72.62 -17.48
C MET A 504 7.75 72.28 -17.65
N THR A 505 8.32 72.01 -18.82
CA THR A 505 8.03 72.35 -20.23
C THR A 505 8.81 71.40 -21.16
N ASP A 506 8.35 71.31 -22.42
CA ASP A 506 9.09 70.84 -23.61
C ASP A 506 10.54 71.32 -23.68
N VAL A 507 11.44 70.54 -24.29
CA VAL A 507 12.52 71.00 -25.20
C VAL A 507 13.06 69.82 -26.02
N ASP A 508 13.08 70.01 -27.34
CA ASP A 508 13.72 69.24 -28.41
C ASP A 508 15.25 69.07 -28.28
N GLY A 509 15.81 68.12 -29.05
CA GLY A 509 17.20 68.19 -29.52
C GLY A 509 17.88 66.82 -29.55
N GLU A 510 17.93 66.14 -30.69
CA GLU A 510 18.99 66.23 -31.73
C GLU A 510 20.30 65.50 -31.37
N ASP A 511 20.68 64.62 -32.29
CA ASP A 511 22.05 64.41 -32.81
C ASP A 511 23.17 63.95 -31.87
N ARG A 512 23.66 62.71 -32.09
CA ARG A 512 24.93 62.47 -32.82
C ARG A 512 25.40 61.01 -32.80
N ASP A 513 25.60 60.50 -34.01
CA ASP A 513 26.85 59.99 -34.55
C ASP A 513 27.76 59.03 -33.75
N GLN A 514 27.99 57.88 -34.39
CA GLN A 514 29.29 57.33 -34.80
C GLN A 514 30.38 57.13 -33.75
N ARG A 515 30.78 55.86 -33.58
CA ARG A 515 32.12 55.31 -33.89
C ARG A 515 32.13 53.82 -33.50
N ARG A 516 32.29 52.88 -34.43
CA ARG A 516 33.54 52.47 -35.12
C ARG A 516 34.53 51.83 -34.13
N GLY A 517 34.75 50.52 -34.29
CA GLY A 517 35.71 49.74 -33.50
C GLY A 517 35.62 48.25 -33.77
N SER A 518 35.76 47.86 -35.04
CA SER A 518 36.18 46.53 -35.49
C SER A 518 37.70 46.40 -35.37
N ASP A 519 38.20 45.27 -34.86
CA ASP A 519 39.49 44.60 -35.16
C ASP A 519 39.42 43.21 -34.48
N ALA A 520 39.31 42.08 -35.20
CA ALA A 520 40.38 41.29 -35.83
C ALA A 520 41.37 40.71 -34.79
N GLU A 521 41.30 39.41 -34.44
CA GLU A 521 41.88 38.25 -35.14
C GLU A 521 43.38 38.06 -34.84
N LEU A 522 43.76 36.80 -34.50
CA LEU A 522 45.09 36.12 -34.46
C LEU A 522 45.25 35.31 -33.15
N THR A 523 45.10 33.98 -33.15
CA THR A 523 46.15 32.93 -33.30
C THR A 523 47.29 33.07 -32.29
N ALA A 524 47.97 32.06 -31.75
CA ALA A 524 47.96 30.60 -31.66
C ALA A 524 49.20 30.27 -30.79
N ASP A 525 49.35 29.01 -30.37
CA ASP A 525 50.53 28.42 -29.70
C ASP A 525 50.87 28.95 -28.29
N GLY A 526 51.27 28.13 -27.31
CA GLY A 526 51.77 26.77 -27.33
C GLY A 526 52.94 26.68 -26.35
N SER A 527 52.74 26.05 -25.19
CA SER A 527 53.71 25.34 -24.34
C SER A 527 53.03 24.82 -23.08
#